data_AF-A0A1V5DHH1-F1
#
_entry.id   AF-A0A1V5DHH1-F1
#
_cell.length_a   1.000
_cell.length_b   1.000
_cell.length_c   1.000
_cell.angle_alpha   90.00
_cell.angle_beta   90.00
_cell.angle_gamma   90.00
#
_symmetry.space_group_name_H-M   'P 1'
#
loop_
_entity.id
_entity.type
_entity.pdbx_description
1 polymer ?
#
loop_
_entity_poly.entity_id
_entity_poly.type
_entity_poly.pdbx_seq_one_letter_code
_entity_poly.pdbx_strand_id
1 'polypeptide(L)'
;MPRVDEEVEAIPAGSLPLQDEEDNSSATRTGEVKTGEATAGGGTSEEGGGAKTEVPEKFQGKTTDDLIKMYQDLEKDHGRIGKEVGDLRKQNDIQTKQTELLLNQLSSLTQERSKTSSQQAPDFDQRIADLRTAVESGEMDIGEAFAQTVALTTERAGAIATEAVKRARQEDNATAAKDRFLKDNPDFPELQQSGKLAEIRTENPMHDDFSAYYEYKRREALSTADARVKEAYDKGIAEGGKLAQGAEAAGRVSGKSGASVRTPPSTGKPVTDAEKVSGMLGVLKSIRGG
;
A
#
# COMPACT_ATOMS: atom_id res chain seq x y z
N MET A 1 16.61 -29.15 52.47
CA MET A 1 15.76 -30.18 51.84
C MET A 1 14.51 -30.34 52.67
N PRO A 2 13.36 -29.92 52.13
CA PRO A 2 12.26 -30.81 51.71
C PRO A 2 11.80 -30.46 50.27
N ARG A 3 11.59 -31.47 49.41
CA ARG A 3 10.36 -32.22 49.03
C ARG A 3 9.57 -31.58 47.88
N VAL A 4 9.44 -32.42 46.85
CA VAL A 4 8.73 -32.34 45.58
C VAL A 4 7.22 -32.44 45.82
N ASP A 5 6.43 -32.01 44.83
CA ASP A 5 5.05 -32.38 44.42
C ASP A 5 4.41 -31.08 43.87
N GLU A 6 4.37 -30.78 42.57
CA GLU A 6 3.67 -31.41 41.43
C GLU A 6 2.18 -31.69 41.69
N GLU A 7 1.33 -30.67 41.49
CA GLU A 7 -0.07 -30.88 41.11
C GLU A 7 -0.44 -29.93 39.97
N VAL A 8 -0.72 -30.57 38.83
CA VAL A 8 -1.33 -30.03 37.63
C VAL A 8 -2.84 -30.18 37.82
N GLU A 9 -3.58 -29.08 37.94
CA GLU A 9 -5.05 -29.13 37.93
C GLU A 9 -5.61 -28.50 36.65
N ALA A 10 -6.33 -29.35 35.92
CA ALA A 10 -6.92 -29.12 34.63
C ALA A 10 -8.16 -28.23 34.73
N ILE A 11 -8.35 -27.33 33.75
CA ILE A 11 -9.63 -26.68 33.50
C ILE A 11 -10.36 -27.48 32.40
N PRO A 12 -11.64 -27.84 32.61
CA PRO A 12 -12.35 -28.83 31.81
C PRO A 12 -12.85 -28.32 30.45
N ALA A 13 -12.89 -29.27 29.51
CA ALA A 13 -13.60 -29.19 28.25
C ALA A 13 -15.11 -28.97 28.48
N GLY A 14 -15.61 -27.82 28.01
CA GLY A 14 -17.03 -27.52 27.86
C GLY A 14 -17.46 -27.73 26.41
N SER A 15 -17.96 -28.93 26.14
CA SER A 15 -18.63 -29.35 24.92
C SER A 15 -20.09 -28.85 24.86
N LEU A 16 -20.59 -28.72 23.62
CA LEU A 16 -21.99 -28.81 23.12
C LEU A 16 -22.68 -27.49 22.70
N PRO A 17 -23.62 -27.51 21.73
CA PRO A 17 -23.81 -28.43 20.61
C PRO A 17 -24.01 -27.73 19.24
N LEU A 18 -23.70 -28.45 18.15
CA LEU A 18 -24.34 -28.23 16.85
C LEU A 18 -25.81 -28.61 16.95
N GLN A 19 -26.70 -27.73 16.51
CA GLN A 19 -28.03 -28.09 16.03
C GLN A 19 -28.29 -27.40 14.70
N ASP A 20 -28.68 -28.24 13.75
CA ASP A 20 -29.09 -27.97 12.38
C ASP A 20 -30.34 -27.08 12.32
N GLU A 21 -30.40 -26.18 11.35
CA GLU A 21 -31.66 -25.68 10.76
C GLU A 21 -31.36 -25.39 9.27
N GLU A 22 -31.72 -26.35 8.42
CA GLU A 22 -32.03 -26.10 7.01
C GLU A 22 -33.45 -25.50 6.93
N ASP A 23 -33.61 -24.37 6.23
CA ASP A 23 -34.70 -24.06 5.28
C ASP A 23 -34.70 -22.53 5.01
N ASN A 24 -34.39 -22.08 3.79
CA ASN A 24 -35.32 -21.95 2.66
C ASN A 24 -36.38 -20.85 2.85
N SER A 25 -36.13 -19.67 2.29
CA SER A 25 -37.20 -18.91 1.62
C SER A 25 -36.66 -17.94 0.57
N SER A 26 -37.03 -18.26 -0.66
CA SER A 26 -37.08 -17.48 -1.87
C SER A 26 -37.50 -16.01 -1.73
N ALA A 27 -36.85 -15.13 -2.49
CA ALA A 27 -37.49 -13.96 -3.09
C ALA A 27 -36.97 -13.74 -4.52
N THR A 28 -37.79 -14.21 -5.46
CA THR A 28 -37.79 -13.97 -6.90
C THR A 28 -37.77 -12.48 -7.26
N ARG A 29 -37.01 -12.11 -8.32
CA ARG A 29 -37.44 -11.05 -9.24
C ARG A 29 -37.09 -11.40 -10.68
N THR A 30 -38.16 -11.52 -11.45
CA THR A 30 -38.35 -11.90 -12.85
C THR A 30 -37.97 -10.82 -13.86
N GLY A 31 -37.66 -11.24 -15.10
CA GLY A 31 -37.59 -10.40 -16.31
C GLY A 31 -36.55 -10.95 -17.29
N GLU A 32 -36.76 -12.11 -17.90
CA GLU A 32 -37.44 -12.33 -19.19
C GLU A 32 -36.52 -12.08 -20.41
N VAL A 33 -36.13 -13.20 -21.03
CA VAL A 33 -35.34 -13.31 -22.26
C VAL A 33 -36.28 -13.30 -23.45
N LYS A 34 -35.90 -12.60 -24.53
CA LYS A 34 -36.40 -12.91 -25.88
C LYS A 34 -35.31 -12.72 -26.93
N THR A 35 -34.73 -13.84 -27.33
CA THR A 35 -34.03 -14.05 -28.60
C THR A 35 -35.04 -14.06 -29.76
N GLY A 36 -34.65 -13.51 -30.89
CA GLY A 36 -35.43 -13.56 -32.14
C GLY A 36 -34.61 -12.97 -33.29
N GLU A 37 -34.06 -13.87 -34.09
CA GLU A 37 -33.23 -13.64 -35.27
C GLU A 37 -34.08 -13.24 -36.50
N ALA A 38 -33.41 -12.59 -37.47
CA ALA A 38 -33.58 -12.68 -38.93
C ALA A 38 -34.04 -11.43 -39.73
N THR A 39 -33.12 -11.01 -40.61
CA THR A 39 -33.30 -10.72 -42.04
C THR A 39 -33.16 -9.26 -42.53
N ALA A 40 -31.98 -9.02 -43.12
CA ALA A 40 -31.64 -8.34 -44.38
C ALA A 40 -32.36 -7.06 -44.84
N GLY A 41 -31.53 -6.08 -45.26
CA GLY A 41 -31.79 -5.29 -46.47
C GLY A 41 -31.35 -3.83 -46.44
N GLY A 42 -30.18 -3.55 -47.04
CA GLY A 42 -29.78 -2.24 -47.59
C GLY A 42 -29.37 -1.18 -46.57
N GLY A 43 -28.20 -0.55 -46.62
CA GLY A 43 -27.38 -0.23 -47.78
C GLY A 43 -27.24 1.29 -47.84
N THR A 44 -26.22 1.82 -47.18
CA THR A 44 -25.63 3.12 -47.52
C THR A 44 -24.17 3.12 -47.12
N SER A 45 -23.34 3.04 -48.15
CA SER A 45 -21.90 3.24 -48.11
C SER A 45 -21.58 4.68 -47.72
N GLU A 46 -20.68 4.86 -46.76
CA GLU A 46 -19.68 5.93 -46.82
C GLU A 46 -18.33 5.34 -46.39
N GLU A 47 -17.38 5.37 -47.33
CA GLU A 47 -15.97 5.08 -47.14
C GLU A 47 -15.30 6.15 -46.27
N GLY A 48 -14.31 5.75 -45.47
CA GLY A 48 -13.28 6.68 -44.99
C GLY A 48 -12.63 6.33 -43.66
N GLY A 49 -11.50 5.60 -43.68
CA GLY A 49 -10.63 5.47 -42.51
C GLY A 49 -9.70 4.25 -42.52
N GLY A 50 -8.72 4.24 -43.42
CA GLY A 50 -7.74 3.15 -43.54
C GLY A 50 -6.76 3.08 -42.36
N ALA A 51 -6.94 2.10 -41.47
CA ALA A 51 -5.92 1.70 -40.51
C ALA A 51 -5.01 0.64 -41.14
N LYS A 52 -3.74 0.99 -41.36
CA LYS A 52 -2.69 0.04 -41.76
C LYS A 52 -2.60 -1.05 -40.70
N THR A 53 -2.86 -2.30 -41.07
CA THR A 53 -2.64 -3.46 -40.19
C THR A 53 -1.15 -3.77 -40.16
N GLU A 54 -0.40 -2.98 -39.40
CA GLU A 54 1.02 -3.23 -39.17
C GLU A 54 1.16 -4.46 -38.26
N VAL A 55 1.83 -5.51 -38.75
CA VAL A 55 2.22 -6.65 -37.90
C VAL A 55 3.16 -6.09 -36.84
N PRO A 56 2.87 -6.27 -35.55
CA PRO A 56 3.70 -5.69 -34.50
C PRO A 56 5.14 -6.14 -34.65
N GLU A 57 6.07 -5.21 -34.49
CA GLU A 57 7.52 -5.39 -34.69
C GLU A 57 8.07 -6.64 -33.97
N LYS A 58 7.48 -6.98 -32.82
CA LYS A 58 7.83 -8.16 -32.01
C LYS A 58 7.58 -9.52 -32.68
N PHE A 59 6.78 -9.56 -33.74
CA PHE A 59 6.43 -10.78 -34.49
C PHE A 59 7.06 -10.82 -35.88
N GLN A 60 7.77 -9.77 -36.30
CA GLN A 60 8.42 -9.70 -37.60
C GLN A 60 9.66 -10.61 -37.63
N GLY A 61 9.80 -11.46 -38.65
CA GLY A 61 10.97 -12.32 -38.87
C GLY A 61 11.06 -13.58 -38.00
N LYS A 62 10.06 -13.86 -37.14
CA LYS A 62 10.03 -15.07 -36.31
C LYS A 62 9.48 -16.26 -37.09
N THR A 63 10.04 -17.45 -36.85
CA THR A 63 9.50 -18.68 -37.44
C THR A 63 8.22 -19.10 -36.72
N THR A 64 7.41 -19.95 -37.35
CA THR A 64 6.20 -20.51 -36.73
C THR A 64 6.50 -21.25 -35.42
N ASP A 65 7.64 -21.94 -35.35
CA ASP A 65 8.08 -22.63 -34.14
C ASP A 65 8.46 -21.63 -33.03
N ASP A 66 9.04 -20.48 -33.38
CA ASP A 66 9.33 -19.41 -32.42
C ASP A 66 8.04 -18.75 -31.91
N LEU A 67 7.02 -18.62 -32.76
CA LEU A 67 5.70 -18.15 -32.34
C LEU A 67 5.04 -19.13 -31.37
N ILE A 68 5.09 -20.44 -31.65
CA ILE A 68 4.55 -21.49 -30.77
C ILE A 68 5.25 -21.46 -29.41
N LYS A 69 6.59 -21.32 -29.38
CA LYS A 69 7.35 -21.19 -28.13
C LYS A 69 6.94 -19.93 -27.35
N MET A 70 6.80 -18.80 -28.02
CA MET A 70 6.32 -17.57 -27.39
C MET A 70 4.93 -17.73 -26.78
N TYR A 71 4.01 -18.43 -27.45
CA TYR A 71 2.68 -18.70 -26.90
C TYR A 71 2.73 -19.62 -25.68
N GLN A 72 3.55 -20.66 -25.71
CA GLN A 72 3.74 -21.56 -24.56
C GLN A 72 4.38 -20.84 -23.36
N ASP A 73 5.33 -19.95 -23.61
CA ASP A 73 5.96 -19.15 -22.56
C ASP A 73 4.98 -18.11 -22.00
N LEU A 74 4.16 -17.50 -22.86
CA LEU A 74 3.07 -16.61 -22.44
C LEU A 74 2.04 -17.35 -21.59
N GLU A 75 1.67 -18.58 -21.94
CA GLU A 75 0.76 -19.41 -21.14
C GLU A 75 1.34 -19.74 -19.75
N LYS A 76 2.63 -20.09 -19.68
CA LYS A 76 3.34 -20.30 -18.40
C LYS A 76 3.39 -19.02 -17.57
N ASP A 77 3.69 -17.88 -18.19
CA ASP A 77 3.74 -16.59 -17.50
C ASP A 77 2.36 -16.18 -16.99
N HIS A 78 1.29 -16.39 -17.77
CA HIS A 78 -0.08 -16.18 -17.31
C HIS A 78 -0.45 -17.10 -16.14
N GLY A 79 -0.01 -18.36 -16.14
CA GLY A 79 -0.17 -19.26 -15.01
C GLY A 79 0.58 -18.78 -13.76
N ARG A 80 1.79 -18.25 -13.92
CA ARG A 80 2.58 -17.68 -12.82
C ARG A 80 1.93 -16.42 -12.26
N ILE A 81 1.52 -15.49 -13.12
CA ILE A 81 0.81 -14.27 -12.74
C ILE A 81 -0.50 -14.62 -12.03
N GLY A 82 -1.24 -15.64 -12.47
CA GLY A 82 -2.45 -16.11 -11.80
C GLY A 82 -2.19 -16.55 -10.36
N LYS A 83 -1.08 -17.26 -10.11
CA LYS A 83 -0.65 -17.63 -8.75
C LYS A 83 -0.24 -16.41 -7.92
N GLU A 84 0.61 -15.55 -8.49
CA GLU A 84 1.07 -14.32 -7.83
C GLU A 84 -0.11 -13.41 -7.43
N VAL A 85 -1.09 -13.21 -8.32
CA VAL A 85 -2.31 -12.44 -8.03
C VAL A 85 -3.15 -13.10 -6.95
N GLY A 86 -3.27 -14.44 -6.96
CA GLY A 86 -3.97 -15.17 -5.91
C GLY A 86 -3.32 -14.98 -4.54
N ASP A 87 -2.00 -15.01 -4.47
CA ASP A 87 -1.26 -14.80 -3.23
C ASP A 87 -1.29 -13.33 -2.77
N LEU A 88 -1.26 -12.37 -3.70
CA LEU A 88 -1.47 -10.95 -3.39
C LEU A 88 -2.86 -10.69 -2.81
N ARG A 89 -3.91 -11.34 -3.33
CA ARG A 89 -5.27 -11.23 -2.77
C ARG A 89 -5.32 -11.75 -1.34
N LYS A 90 -4.73 -12.93 -1.06
CA LYS A 90 -4.64 -13.47 0.30
C LYS A 90 -3.87 -12.54 1.23
N GLN A 91 -2.75 -11.98 0.78
CA GLN A 91 -1.96 -11.05 1.57
C GLN A 91 -2.74 -9.76 1.86
N ASN A 92 -3.46 -9.23 0.88
CA ASN A 92 -4.30 -8.05 1.05
C ASN A 92 -5.47 -8.31 2.02
N ASP A 93 -6.11 -9.48 1.94
CA ASP A 93 -7.16 -9.89 2.89
C ASP A 93 -6.61 -9.99 4.32
N ILE A 94 -5.40 -10.56 4.50
CA ILE A 94 -4.73 -10.63 5.80
C ILE A 94 -4.43 -9.23 6.33
N GLN A 95 -3.87 -8.35 5.50
CA GLN A 95 -3.57 -6.97 5.89
C GLN A 95 -4.82 -6.17 6.24
N THR A 96 -5.90 -6.35 5.48
CA THR A 96 -7.19 -5.70 5.73
C THR A 96 -7.74 -6.15 7.08
N LYS A 97 -7.77 -7.46 7.34
CA LYS A 97 -8.20 -8.01 8.65
C LYS A 97 -7.32 -7.53 9.81
N GLN A 98 -6.01 -7.45 9.63
CA GLN A 98 -5.10 -6.89 10.64
C GLN A 98 -5.39 -5.42 10.89
N THR A 99 -5.64 -4.64 9.84
CA THR A 99 -5.98 -3.22 9.94
C THR A 99 -7.32 -3.02 10.65
N GLU A 100 -8.33 -3.81 10.32
CA GLU A 100 -9.64 -3.81 10.99
C GLU A 100 -9.51 -4.18 12.47
N LEU A 101 -8.71 -5.19 12.81
CA LEU A 101 -8.46 -5.58 14.19
C LEU A 101 -7.78 -4.44 14.97
N LEU A 102 -6.75 -3.82 14.40
CA LEU A 102 -6.07 -2.68 15.01
C LEU A 102 -7.01 -1.48 15.17
N LEU A 103 -7.86 -1.22 14.17
CA LEU A 103 -8.85 -0.14 14.23
C LEU A 103 -9.87 -0.41 15.33
N ASN A 104 -10.41 -1.63 15.43
CA ASN A 104 -11.33 -2.02 16.50
C ASN A 104 -10.70 -1.90 17.90
N GLN A 105 -9.43 -2.31 18.05
CA GLN A 105 -8.68 -2.10 19.29
C GLN A 105 -8.55 -0.61 19.60
N LEU A 106 -8.13 0.21 18.63
CA LEU A 106 -7.98 1.65 18.83
C LEU A 106 -9.32 2.32 19.15
N SER A 107 -10.41 1.91 18.50
CA SER A 107 -11.76 2.37 18.80
C SER A 107 -12.19 2.01 20.22
N SER A 108 -11.87 0.80 20.72
CA SER A 108 -12.14 0.41 22.11
C SER A 108 -11.35 1.26 23.12
N LEU A 109 -10.05 1.49 22.86
CA LEU A 109 -9.21 2.40 23.65
C LEU A 109 -9.74 3.85 23.61
N THR A 110 -10.27 4.30 22.48
CA THR A 110 -10.81 5.66 22.32
C THR A 110 -12.17 5.79 23.01
N GLN A 111 -12.98 4.72 23.05
CA GLN A 111 -14.24 4.69 23.81
C GLN A 111 -14.01 4.68 25.32
N GLU A 112 -12.94 4.02 25.80
CA GLU A 112 -12.50 4.17 27.19
C GLU A 112 -11.97 5.58 27.47
N ARG A 113 -11.27 6.19 26.50
CA ARG A 113 -10.74 7.57 26.61
C ARG A 113 -11.83 8.63 26.58
N SER A 114 -12.90 8.45 25.81
CA SER A 114 -14.03 9.40 25.73
C SER A 114 -14.97 9.32 26.94
N LYS A 115 -15.06 8.14 27.58
CA LYS A 115 -15.66 8.00 28.91
C LYS A 115 -14.83 8.67 30.01
N THR A 116 -13.52 8.86 29.83
CA THR A 116 -12.63 9.54 30.79
C THR A 116 -12.28 10.99 30.44
N SER A 117 -12.46 11.45 29.20
CA SER A 117 -12.13 12.83 28.78
C SER A 117 -13.31 13.81 28.82
N SER A 118 -14.52 13.31 29.08
CA SER A 118 -15.73 14.11 29.33
C SER A 118 -16.12 14.15 30.81
N GLN A 119 -15.45 13.36 31.65
CA GLN A 119 -15.46 13.59 33.09
C GLN A 119 -14.52 14.75 33.39
N GLN A 120 -15.04 15.97 33.18
CA GLN A 120 -14.60 17.12 33.96
C GLN A 120 -14.49 16.61 35.40
N ALA A 121 -13.29 16.66 35.99
CA ALA A 121 -13.04 16.10 37.31
C ALA A 121 -14.21 16.49 38.24
N PRO A 122 -14.82 15.54 38.96
CA PRO A 122 -15.95 15.87 39.82
C PRO A 122 -15.56 17.07 40.66
N ASP A 123 -16.35 18.14 40.62
CA ASP A 123 -16.07 19.31 41.45
C ASP A 123 -16.44 18.96 42.89
N PHE A 124 -15.52 18.24 43.54
CA PHE A 124 -15.67 17.79 44.92
C PHE A 124 -15.83 18.98 45.86
N ASP A 125 -15.26 20.14 45.53
CA ASP A 125 -15.37 21.35 46.33
C ASP A 125 -16.79 21.94 46.26
N GLN A 126 -17.42 21.96 45.08
CA GLN A 126 -18.84 22.31 44.95
C GLN A 126 -19.76 21.33 45.68
N ARG A 127 -19.56 20.02 45.50
CA ARG A 127 -20.39 19.01 46.17
C ARG A 127 -20.30 19.09 47.70
N ILE A 128 -19.11 19.37 48.25
CA ILE A 128 -18.95 19.57 49.70
C ILE A 128 -19.65 20.86 50.15
N ALA A 129 -19.65 21.92 49.34
CA ALA A 129 -20.37 23.15 49.63
C ALA A 129 -21.89 22.93 49.63
N ASP A 130 -22.41 22.20 48.63
CA ASP A 130 -23.85 21.87 48.53
C ASP A 130 -24.32 21.07 49.74
N LEU A 131 -23.53 20.10 50.22
CA LEU A 131 -23.86 19.35 51.44
C LEU A 131 -23.95 20.25 52.67
N ARG A 132 -23.10 21.27 52.79
CA ARG A 132 -23.17 22.23 53.90
C ARG A 132 -24.45 23.07 53.81
N THR A 133 -24.80 23.53 52.62
CA THR A 133 -26.04 24.28 52.39
C THR A 133 -27.27 23.43 52.69
N ALA A 134 -27.28 22.14 52.33
CA ALA A 134 -28.38 21.21 52.64
C ALA A 134 -28.56 20.96 54.14
N VAL A 135 -27.47 20.97 54.92
CA VAL A 135 -27.55 20.92 56.39
C VAL A 135 -28.11 22.22 56.96
N GLU A 136 -27.65 23.37 56.46
CA GLU A 136 -28.11 24.69 56.90
C GLU A 136 -29.58 24.95 56.57
N SER A 137 -30.08 24.43 55.44
CA SER A 137 -31.49 24.52 55.04
C SER A 137 -32.39 23.51 55.77
N GLY A 138 -31.80 22.54 56.49
CA GLY A 138 -32.53 21.46 57.17
C GLY A 138 -33.04 20.36 56.22
N GLU A 139 -32.58 20.35 54.96
CA GLU A 139 -32.92 19.32 53.97
C GLU A 139 -32.17 18.00 54.21
N MET A 140 -31.06 18.03 54.93
CA MET A 140 -30.24 16.85 55.26
C MET A 140 -29.85 16.83 56.74
N ASP A 141 -29.84 15.64 57.34
CA ASP A 141 -29.35 15.43 58.70
C ASP A 141 -27.83 15.62 58.80
N ILE A 142 -27.35 16.15 59.93
CA ILE A 142 -25.92 16.40 60.17
C ILE A 142 -25.11 15.11 60.08
N GLY A 143 -25.64 13.99 60.60
CA GLY A 143 -24.98 12.68 60.56
C GLY A 143 -24.85 12.15 59.12
N GLU A 144 -25.89 12.33 58.32
CA GLU A 144 -25.89 11.95 56.90
C GLU A 144 -24.91 12.81 56.08
N ALA A 145 -24.94 14.13 56.25
CA ALA A 145 -24.04 15.04 55.56
C ALA A 145 -22.56 14.81 55.93
N PHE A 146 -22.28 14.47 57.18
CA PHE A 146 -20.93 14.11 57.62
C PHE A 146 -20.44 12.83 56.92
N ALA A 147 -21.28 11.78 56.87
CA ALA A 147 -20.95 10.54 56.18
C ALA A 147 -20.68 10.77 54.67
N GLN A 148 -21.52 11.58 54.01
CA GLN A 148 -21.34 11.92 52.60
C GLN A 148 -20.08 12.77 52.36
N THR A 149 -19.76 13.70 53.27
CA THR A 149 -18.54 14.52 53.19
C THR A 149 -17.28 13.66 53.32
N VAL A 150 -17.25 12.69 54.24
CA VAL A 150 -16.13 11.74 54.40
C VAL A 150 -15.98 10.87 53.16
N ALA A 151 -17.09 10.40 52.59
CA ALA A 151 -17.08 9.62 51.35
C ALA A 151 -16.50 10.43 50.17
N LEU A 152 -16.99 11.66 49.95
CA LEU A 152 -16.48 12.55 48.90
C LEU A 152 -15.00 12.91 49.08
N THR A 153 -14.57 13.13 50.33
CA THR A 153 -13.15 13.42 50.62
C THR A 153 -12.27 12.21 50.32
N THR A 154 -12.74 11.00 50.62
CA THR A 154 -12.05 9.75 50.31
C THR A 154 -11.98 9.52 48.80
N GLU A 155 -13.08 9.76 48.08
CA GLU A 155 -13.14 9.68 46.62
C GLU A 155 -12.20 10.69 45.96
N ARG A 156 -12.17 11.94 46.44
CA ARG A 156 -11.23 12.97 45.99
C ARG A 156 -9.77 12.53 46.17
N ALA A 157 -9.43 11.99 47.34
CA ALA A 157 -8.07 11.51 47.60
C ALA A 157 -7.69 10.37 46.64
N GLY A 158 -8.61 9.44 46.37
CA GLY A 158 -8.44 8.39 45.37
C GLY A 158 -8.23 8.95 43.96
N ALA A 159 -9.07 9.90 43.53
CA ALA A 159 -8.97 10.55 42.23
C ALA A 159 -7.62 11.24 42.04
N ILE A 160 -7.20 12.07 43.01
CA ILE A 160 -5.89 12.75 42.99
C ILE A 160 -4.74 11.75 42.91
N ALA A 161 -4.80 10.67 43.69
CA ALA A 161 -3.76 9.63 43.67
C ALA A 161 -3.68 8.95 42.29
N THR A 162 -4.82 8.62 41.68
CA THR A 162 -4.84 8.01 40.34
C THR A 162 -4.34 8.97 39.26
N GLU A 163 -4.67 10.25 39.35
CA GLU A 163 -4.18 11.28 38.43
C GLU A 163 -2.67 11.45 38.57
N ALA A 164 -2.16 11.50 39.80
CA ALA A 164 -0.73 11.60 40.08
C ALA A 164 0.04 10.40 39.51
N VAL A 165 -0.46 9.18 39.70
CA VAL A 165 0.15 7.96 39.12
C VAL A 165 0.10 7.99 37.59
N LYS A 166 -1.02 8.42 37.01
CA LYS A 166 -1.18 8.53 35.56
C LYS A 166 -0.20 9.55 34.97
N ARG A 167 -0.06 10.71 35.63
CA ARG A 167 0.90 11.75 35.24
C ARG A 167 2.33 11.26 35.34
N ALA A 168 2.71 10.64 36.46
CA ALA A 168 4.04 10.06 36.65
C ALA A 168 4.36 9.04 35.55
N ARG A 169 3.44 8.12 35.25
CA ARG A 169 3.60 7.16 34.13
C ARG A 169 3.72 7.82 32.76
N GLN A 170 2.99 8.91 32.52
CA GLN A 170 3.09 9.64 31.26
C GLN A 170 4.44 10.34 31.13
N GLU A 171 4.96 10.90 32.21
CA GLU A 171 6.29 11.50 32.27
C GLU A 171 7.39 10.45 32.07
N ASP A 172 7.28 9.28 32.73
CA ASP A 172 8.19 8.14 32.53
C ASP A 172 8.16 7.62 31.09
N ASN A 173 6.96 7.49 30.51
CA ASN A 173 6.81 7.05 29.12
C ASN A 173 7.37 8.09 28.13
N ALA A 174 7.18 9.38 28.38
CA ALA A 174 7.69 10.46 27.54
C ALA A 174 9.22 10.53 27.59
N THR A 175 9.80 10.38 28.77
CA THR A 175 11.27 10.34 28.94
C THR A 175 11.86 9.10 28.28
N ALA A 176 11.30 7.91 28.50
CA ALA A 176 11.76 6.69 27.84
C ALA A 176 11.63 6.76 26.30
N ALA A 177 10.55 7.35 25.79
CA ALA A 177 10.37 7.57 24.36
C ALA A 177 11.42 8.52 23.77
N LYS A 178 11.72 9.62 24.47
CA LYS A 178 12.77 10.56 24.09
C LYS A 178 14.16 9.90 24.09
N ASP A 179 14.48 9.15 25.13
CA ASP A 179 15.77 8.47 25.27
C ASP A 179 15.96 7.42 24.16
N ARG A 180 14.91 6.64 23.89
CA ARG A 180 14.91 5.70 22.76
C ARG A 180 15.11 6.41 21.43
N PHE A 181 14.41 7.52 21.21
CA PHE A 181 14.56 8.31 19.99
C PHE A 181 16.00 8.82 19.82
N LEU A 182 16.62 9.38 20.87
CA LEU A 182 17.99 9.89 20.82
C LEU A 182 19.02 8.77 20.59
N LYS A 183 18.75 7.57 21.12
CA LYS A 183 19.58 6.38 20.88
C LYS A 183 19.51 5.94 19.41
N ASP A 184 18.31 5.92 18.83
CA ASP A 184 18.11 5.51 17.45
C ASP A 184 18.53 6.60 16.44
N ASN A 185 18.60 7.86 16.88
CA ASN A 185 18.91 9.05 16.06
C ASN A 185 20.01 9.90 16.73
N PRO A 186 21.27 9.41 16.75
CA PRO A 186 22.37 10.09 17.44
C PRO A 186 22.76 11.45 16.84
N ASP A 187 22.39 11.70 15.58
CA ASP A 187 22.65 12.94 14.84
C ASP A 187 21.57 14.02 15.09
N PHE A 188 20.45 13.67 15.71
CA PHE A 188 19.37 14.60 16.01
C PHE A 188 19.83 15.86 16.79
N PRO A 189 20.62 15.75 17.89
CA PRO A 189 21.04 16.93 18.65
C PRO A 189 21.88 17.89 17.82
N GLU A 190 22.72 17.37 16.92
CA GLU A 190 23.54 18.19 16.02
C GLU A 190 22.67 18.94 15.02
N LEU A 191 21.66 18.28 14.44
CA LEU A 191 20.72 18.90 13.51
C LEU A 191 19.81 19.95 14.18
N GLN A 192 19.45 19.71 15.44
CA GLN A 192 18.70 20.68 16.24
C GLN A 192 19.55 21.94 16.50
N GLN A 193 20.84 21.76 16.83
CA GLN A 193 21.77 22.87 17.06
C GLN A 193 22.14 23.61 15.78
N SER A 194 22.22 22.91 14.63
CA SER A 194 22.59 23.52 13.35
C SER A 194 21.51 24.41 12.76
N GLY A 195 20.31 24.45 13.35
CA GLY A 195 19.18 25.27 12.86
C GLY A 195 18.43 24.68 11.66
N LYS A 196 18.89 23.57 11.08
CA LYS A 196 18.26 22.94 9.90
C LYS A 196 16.82 22.50 10.20
N LEU A 197 16.57 22.01 11.42
CA LEU A 197 15.22 21.66 11.85
C LEU A 197 14.32 22.90 12.02
N ALA A 198 14.89 24.06 12.37
CA ALA A 198 14.15 25.30 12.48
C ALA A 198 13.68 25.82 11.13
N GLU A 199 14.46 25.64 10.06
CA GLU A 199 14.05 25.97 8.68
C GLU A 199 12.79 25.20 8.29
N ILE A 200 12.75 23.90 8.54
CA ILE A 200 11.57 23.04 8.24
C ILE A 200 10.34 23.47 9.04
N ARG A 201 10.51 23.83 10.32
CA ARG A 201 9.40 24.34 11.14
C ARG A 201 8.93 25.72 10.70
N THR A 202 9.82 26.52 10.11
CA THR A 202 9.44 27.82 9.52
C THR A 202 8.59 27.62 8.28
N GLU A 203 8.91 26.61 7.46
CA GLU A 203 8.10 26.23 6.29
C GLU A 203 6.73 25.66 6.70
N ASN A 204 6.68 24.85 7.76
CA ASN A 204 5.42 24.33 8.29
C ASN A 204 5.43 24.31 9.83
N PRO A 205 4.72 25.27 10.47
CA PRO A 205 4.64 25.39 11.93
C PRO A 205 3.99 24.21 12.65
N MET A 206 3.37 23.26 11.93
CA MET A 206 2.82 22.04 12.52
C MET A 206 3.91 21.03 12.91
N HIS A 207 5.15 21.22 12.44
CA HIS A 207 6.26 20.37 12.83
C HIS A 207 6.81 20.75 14.21
N ASP A 208 6.85 19.77 15.09
CA ASP A 208 7.73 19.77 16.26
C ASP A 208 9.17 19.39 15.87
N ASP A 209 10.12 19.42 16.82
CA ASP A 209 11.52 19.09 16.54
C ASP A 209 11.68 17.67 15.97
N PHE A 210 10.91 16.71 16.47
CA PHE A 210 11.00 15.30 16.07
C PHE A 210 10.45 15.08 14.66
N SER A 211 9.29 15.62 14.33
CA SER A 211 8.70 15.52 12.99
C SER A 211 9.50 16.32 11.97
N ALA A 212 10.05 17.48 12.34
CA ALA A 212 10.99 18.22 11.49
C ALA A 212 12.24 17.39 11.17
N TYR A 213 12.75 16.59 12.13
CA TYR A 213 13.86 15.68 11.89
C TYR A 213 13.52 14.58 10.87
N TYR A 214 12.37 13.93 10.99
CA TYR A 214 11.96 12.93 9.99
C TYR A 214 11.75 13.54 8.60
N GLU A 215 11.23 14.75 8.54
CA GLU A 215 11.10 15.50 7.30
C GLU A 215 12.46 15.82 6.68
N TYR A 216 13.44 16.24 7.50
CA TYR A 216 14.82 16.45 7.07
C TYR A 216 15.41 15.17 6.47
N LYS A 217 15.29 14.05 7.20
CA LYS A 217 15.79 12.75 6.73
C LYS A 217 15.12 12.27 5.45
N ARG A 218 13.82 12.53 5.30
CA ARG A 218 13.09 12.24 4.07
C ARG A 218 13.64 13.04 2.89
N ARG A 219 13.86 14.36 3.07
CA ARG A 219 14.43 15.23 2.02
C ARG A 219 15.84 14.79 1.63
N GLU A 220 16.67 14.43 2.60
CA GLU A 220 18.01 13.90 2.37
C GLU A 220 17.95 12.60 1.55
N ALA A 221 17.11 11.65 1.95
CA ALA A 221 16.91 10.40 1.22
C ALA A 221 16.42 10.62 -0.22
N LEU A 222 15.46 11.52 -0.43
CA LEU A 222 14.97 11.87 -1.76
C LEU A 222 16.07 12.46 -2.65
N SER A 223 16.85 13.41 -2.12
CA SER A 223 17.95 14.03 -2.89
C SER A 223 19.04 13.03 -3.31
N THR A 224 19.38 12.06 -2.44
CA THR A 224 20.34 11.01 -2.78
C THR A 224 19.77 10.01 -3.79
N ALA A 225 18.47 9.70 -3.71
CA ALA A 225 17.81 8.87 -4.70
C ALA A 225 17.80 9.54 -6.08
N ASP A 226 17.45 10.82 -6.15
CA ASP A 226 17.45 11.60 -7.39
C ASP A 226 18.85 11.67 -8.01
N ALA A 227 19.89 11.85 -7.18
CA ALA A 227 21.28 11.83 -7.65
C ALA A 227 21.66 10.47 -8.26
N ARG A 228 21.26 9.36 -7.63
CA ARG A 228 21.51 8.01 -8.16
C ARG A 228 20.76 7.75 -9.46
N VAL A 229 19.51 8.18 -9.57
CA VAL A 229 18.72 8.07 -10.80
C VAL A 229 19.39 8.84 -11.93
N LYS A 230 19.84 10.07 -11.66
CA LYS A 230 20.56 10.89 -12.63
C LYS A 230 21.87 10.23 -13.08
N GLU A 231 22.66 9.71 -12.14
CA GLU A 231 23.90 9.00 -12.48
C GLU A 231 23.65 7.74 -13.31
N ALA A 232 22.61 6.96 -12.98
CA ALA A 232 22.23 5.78 -13.74
C ALA A 232 21.75 6.14 -15.15
N TYR A 233 21.00 7.23 -15.27
CA TYR A 233 20.55 7.76 -16.56
C TYR A 233 21.74 8.18 -17.45
N ASP A 234 22.69 8.94 -16.89
CA ASP A 234 23.88 9.41 -17.62
C ASP A 234 24.77 8.22 -18.06
N LYS A 235 24.91 7.20 -17.20
CA LYS A 235 25.61 5.95 -17.54
C LYS A 235 24.89 5.21 -18.67
N GLY A 236 23.56 5.10 -18.61
CA GLY A 236 22.75 4.47 -19.66
C GLY A 236 22.90 5.16 -21.02
N ILE A 237 22.93 6.49 -21.05
CA ILE A 237 23.21 7.26 -22.27
C ILE A 237 24.62 6.95 -22.80
N ALA A 238 25.63 6.95 -21.93
CA ALA A 238 27.01 6.71 -22.33
C ALA A 238 27.20 5.28 -22.89
N GLU A 239 26.58 4.27 -22.27
CA GLU A 239 26.62 2.89 -22.73
C GLU A 239 25.82 2.68 -24.02
N GLY A 240 24.63 3.26 -24.12
CA GLY A 240 23.83 3.24 -25.35
C GLY A 240 24.57 3.87 -26.53
N GLY A 241 25.27 4.99 -26.30
CA GLY A 241 26.13 5.62 -27.30
C GLY A 241 27.28 4.72 -27.77
N LYS A 242 27.94 4.00 -26.85
CA LYS A 242 29.00 3.02 -27.19
C LYS A 242 28.45 1.84 -27.99
N LEU A 243 27.28 1.32 -27.63
CA LEU A 243 26.62 0.23 -28.37
C LEU A 243 26.22 0.67 -29.78
N ALA A 244 25.67 1.87 -29.94
CA ALA A 244 25.32 2.42 -31.25
C ALA A 244 26.58 2.57 -32.15
N GLN A 245 27.67 3.12 -31.61
CA GLN A 245 28.95 3.21 -32.32
C GLN A 245 29.54 1.83 -32.65
N GLY A 246 29.43 0.87 -31.73
CA GLY A 246 29.83 -0.52 -31.95
C GLY A 246 29.02 -1.19 -33.07
N ALA A 247 27.71 -0.94 -33.12
CA ALA A 247 26.82 -1.45 -34.17
C ALA A 247 27.17 -0.84 -35.55
N GLU A 248 27.46 0.46 -35.61
CA GLU A 248 27.94 1.11 -36.84
C GLU A 248 29.28 0.54 -37.30
N ALA A 249 30.22 0.32 -36.38
CA ALA A 249 31.52 -0.26 -36.69
C ALA A 249 31.38 -1.71 -37.18
N ALA A 250 30.53 -2.53 -36.53
CA ALA A 250 30.23 -3.89 -36.95
C ALA A 250 29.57 -3.92 -38.35
N GLY A 251 28.65 -3.00 -38.64
CA GLY A 251 28.06 -2.84 -39.96
C GLY A 251 29.09 -2.49 -41.04
N ARG A 252 30.06 -1.62 -40.73
CA ARG A 252 31.15 -1.26 -41.67
C ARG A 252 32.13 -2.42 -41.91
N VAL A 253 32.41 -3.24 -40.90
CA VAL A 253 33.32 -4.40 -41.03
C VAL A 253 32.63 -5.55 -41.78
N SER A 254 31.35 -5.80 -41.50
CA SER A 254 30.53 -6.75 -42.28
C SER A 254 30.42 -6.35 -43.76
N GLY A 255 30.37 -5.04 -44.05
CA GLY A 255 30.37 -4.54 -45.44
C GLY A 255 31.73 -4.56 -46.16
N LYS A 256 32.86 -4.81 -45.48
CA LYS A 256 34.21 -4.65 -46.07
C LYS A 256 35.13 -5.87 -46.06
N SER A 257 34.75 -7.01 -45.49
CA SER A 257 35.59 -8.23 -45.56
C SER A 257 35.08 -9.24 -46.56
N GLY A 258 35.67 -9.24 -47.76
CA GLY A 258 36.33 -10.40 -48.39
C GLY A 258 35.65 -11.77 -48.49
N ALA A 259 34.39 -11.94 -48.14
CA ALA A 259 33.69 -13.21 -48.28
C ALA A 259 33.21 -13.36 -49.72
N SER A 260 34.07 -13.88 -50.58
CA SER A 260 33.66 -14.56 -51.81
C SER A 260 32.94 -15.87 -51.45
N VAL A 261 31.77 -15.73 -50.82
CA VAL A 261 30.76 -16.78 -50.87
C VAL A 261 30.32 -16.81 -52.33
N ARG A 262 30.50 -17.97 -52.99
CA ARG A 262 29.93 -18.26 -54.30
C ARG A 262 28.47 -17.85 -54.29
N THR A 263 28.18 -16.69 -54.89
CA THR A 263 26.83 -16.29 -55.24
C THR A 263 26.39 -17.22 -56.37
N PRO A 264 25.26 -17.94 -56.25
CA PRO A 264 24.59 -18.42 -57.45
C PRO A 264 24.30 -17.20 -58.34
N PRO A 265 24.27 -17.35 -59.67
CA PRO A 265 24.18 -16.20 -60.58
C PRO A 265 22.91 -15.38 -60.26
N SER A 266 23.11 -14.25 -59.60
CA SER A 266 22.07 -13.25 -59.35
C SER A 266 21.92 -12.45 -60.63
N THR A 267 21.00 -12.87 -61.49
CA THR A 267 20.56 -12.10 -62.67
C THR A 267 19.62 -10.94 -62.29
N GLY A 268 19.72 -10.38 -61.07
CA GLY A 268 18.90 -9.27 -60.60
C GLY A 268 19.75 -8.17 -59.96
N LYS A 269 19.40 -6.90 -60.24
CA LYS A 269 19.98 -5.71 -59.58
C LYS A 269 19.72 -5.79 -58.06
N PRO A 270 20.64 -5.28 -57.22
CA PRO A 270 20.42 -5.27 -55.77
C PRO A 270 19.19 -4.41 -55.45
N VAL A 271 18.22 -5.04 -54.80
CA VAL A 271 16.93 -4.42 -54.50
C VAL A 271 17.14 -3.35 -53.45
N THR A 272 16.82 -2.11 -53.81
CA THR A 272 16.86 -0.97 -52.90
C THR A 272 15.80 -1.11 -51.82
N ASP A 273 15.97 -0.45 -50.67
CA ASP A 273 15.02 -0.61 -49.56
C ASP A 273 13.60 -0.16 -49.95
N ALA A 274 13.49 0.82 -50.86
CA ALA A 274 12.22 1.22 -51.45
C ALA A 274 11.58 0.10 -52.31
N GLU A 275 12.39 -0.64 -53.07
CA GLU A 275 11.91 -1.75 -53.91
C GLU A 275 11.54 -2.99 -53.07
N LYS A 276 12.20 -3.23 -51.94
CA LYS A 276 11.82 -4.32 -51.01
C LYS A 276 10.44 -4.04 -50.39
N VAL A 277 10.22 -2.79 -49.96
CA VAL A 277 8.94 -2.35 -49.41
C VAL A 277 7.84 -2.42 -50.47
N SER A 278 8.13 -2.02 -51.71
CA SER A 278 7.19 -2.10 -52.84
C SER A 278 6.85 -3.54 -53.24
N GLY A 279 7.84 -4.44 -53.26
CA GLY A 279 7.64 -5.86 -53.54
C GLY A 279 6.76 -6.55 -52.50
N MET A 280 6.96 -6.25 -51.21
CA MET A 280 6.10 -6.78 -50.14
C MET A 280 4.66 -6.28 -50.22
N LEU A 281 4.47 -5.00 -50.57
CA LEU A 281 3.15 -4.41 -50.80
C LEU A 281 2.42 -5.06 -51.99
N GLY A 282 3.15 -5.41 -53.05
CA GLY A 282 2.61 -6.12 -54.21
C GLY A 282 2.09 -7.52 -53.85
N VAL A 283 2.84 -8.27 -53.04
CA VAL A 283 2.42 -9.61 -52.58
C VAL A 283 1.20 -9.53 -51.66
N LEU A 284 1.18 -8.57 -50.74
CA LEU A 284 0.02 -8.31 -49.86
C LEU A 284 -1.25 -7.94 -50.63
N LYS A 285 -1.12 -7.24 -51.75
CA LYS A 285 -2.27 -6.90 -52.61
C LYS A 285 -2.80 -8.12 -53.38
N SER A 286 -1.92 -9.02 -53.81
CA SER A 286 -2.32 -10.27 -54.50
C SER A 286 -3.02 -11.28 -53.60
N ILE A 287 -2.72 -11.29 -52.29
CA ILE A 287 -3.37 -12.19 -51.31
C ILE A 287 -4.75 -11.67 -50.90
N ARG A 288 -5.03 -10.37 -51.09
CA ARG A 288 -6.30 -9.75 -50.67
C ARG A 288 -7.36 -9.67 -51.79
N GLY A 289 -7.06 -10.14 -53.00
CA GLY A 289 -7.92 -9.94 -54.18
C GLY A 289 -7.84 -11.05 -55.22
N GLY A 290 -7.82 -12.32 -54.79
CA GLY A 290 -7.98 -13.51 -55.61
C GLY A 290 -8.93 -14.50 -54.95
#